data_AF-A0A963URR5-F1
#
_entry.id   AF-A0A963URR5-F1
#
_cell.length_a   1.000
_cell.length_b   1.000
_cell.length_c   1.000
_cell.angle_alpha   90.00
_cell.angle_beta   90.00
_cell.angle_gamma   90.00
#
_symmetry.space_group_name_H-M   'P 1'
#
loop_
_entity.id
_entity.type
_entity.pdbx_description
1 polymer ?
#
loop_
_entity_poly.entity_id
_entity_poly.type
_entity_poly.pdbx_seq_one_letter_code
_entity_poly.pdbx_strand_id
1 'polypeptide(L)'
;MKEADMIQFANISAPAAERISIVRGTGNLGLVVQQQIRILSAEEFTDFDVRWNRSSLSIEARSDTMIVRRDFDATGTLECERIVDGTVGIKRIFDCDGFTPISEEMFDIYEDR
;
A
#
# COMPACT_ATOMS: atom_id res chain seq x y z
N MET A 1 49.56 -10.80 -30.80
CA MET A 1 48.78 -11.23 -31.97
C MET A 1 48.14 -12.57 -31.60
N LYS A 2 46.81 -12.58 -31.37
CA LYS A 2 45.88 -13.73 -31.22
C LYS A 2 46.17 -14.65 -30.01
N GLU A 3 45.22 -15.13 -29.23
CA GLU A 3 43.79 -15.39 -29.43
C GLU A 3 42.96 -14.92 -28.22
N ALA A 4 41.76 -14.43 -28.51
CA ALA A 4 40.73 -14.19 -27.51
C ALA A 4 40.10 -15.55 -27.18
N ASP A 5 40.31 -16.04 -25.96
CA ASP A 5 39.61 -17.24 -25.52
C ASP A 5 38.20 -16.86 -25.07
N MET A 6 37.26 -17.45 -25.79
CA MET A 6 35.82 -17.35 -25.66
C MET A 6 35.37 -17.48 -24.20
N ILE A 7 34.69 -16.45 -23.69
CA ILE A 7 33.78 -16.62 -22.55
C ILE A 7 32.67 -17.55 -23.03
N GLN A 8 32.72 -18.80 -22.56
CA GLN A 8 31.70 -19.79 -22.78
C GLN A 8 30.42 -19.29 -22.12
N PHE A 9 29.42 -18.91 -22.94
CA PHE A 9 28.06 -18.65 -22.46
C PHE A 9 27.51 -19.98 -21.93
N ALA A 10 27.77 -20.27 -20.66
CA ALA A 10 27.05 -21.30 -19.94
C ALA A 10 25.57 -20.90 -20.00
N ASN A 11 24.79 -21.75 -20.64
CA ASN A 11 23.33 -21.71 -20.71
C ASN A 11 22.76 -21.17 -19.39
N ILE A 12 22.30 -19.91 -19.40
CA ILE A 12 21.46 -19.37 -18.34
C ILE A 12 20.07 -19.96 -18.55
N SER A 13 19.96 -21.28 -18.41
CA SER A 13 18.70 -21.93 -18.11
C SER A 13 18.50 -21.73 -16.62
N ALA A 14 18.19 -20.49 -16.22
CA ALA A 14 17.68 -20.23 -14.89
C ALA A 14 16.46 -21.14 -14.73
N PRO A 15 16.42 -22.06 -13.74
CA PRO A 15 15.20 -22.79 -13.46
C PRO A 15 14.13 -21.73 -13.20
N ALA A 16 12.94 -21.93 -13.79
CA ALA A 16 11.81 -21.02 -13.64
C ALA A 16 11.73 -20.65 -12.17
N ALA A 17 12.06 -19.38 -11.87
CA ALA A 17 12.22 -18.88 -10.50
C ALA A 17 11.08 -19.48 -9.69
N GLU A 18 11.44 -20.35 -8.75
CA GLU A 18 10.53 -20.98 -7.83
C GLU A 18 9.70 -19.83 -7.26
N ARG A 19 8.47 -19.68 -7.76
CA ARG A 19 7.63 -18.56 -7.37
C ARG A 19 7.41 -18.79 -5.89
N ILE A 20 8.14 -18.07 -5.06
CA ILE A 20 7.94 -18.09 -3.62
C ILE A 20 6.53 -17.58 -3.42
N SER A 21 5.57 -18.50 -3.36
CA SER A 21 4.23 -18.18 -2.93
C SER A 21 4.33 -17.96 -1.44
N ILE A 22 4.59 -16.71 -1.04
CA ILE A 22 4.33 -16.32 0.32
C ILE A 22 2.81 -16.39 0.46
N VAL A 23 2.32 -17.53 0.95
CA VAL A 23 0.94 -17.66 1.40
C VAL A 23 0.86 -16.83 2.67
N ARG A 24 0.75 -15.51 2.50
CA ARG A 24 0.41 -14.62 3.59
C ARG A 24 -1.01 -15.01 3.99
N GLY A 25 -1.20 -15.37 5.26
CA GLY A 25 -2.49 -15.76 5.78
C GLY A 25 -3.54 -14.69 5.43
N THR A 26 -4.74 -15.12 5.06
CA THR A 26 -5.85 -14.19 4.88
C THR A 26 -6.10 -13.53 6.22
N GLY A 27 -5.70 -12.27 6.35
CA GLY A 27 -5.98 -11.47 7.53
C GLY A 27 -7.48 -11.34 7.70
N ASN A 28 -7.95 -11.27 8.95
CA ASN A 28 -9.35 -10.93 9.19
C ASN A 28 -9.55 -9.44 8.86
N LEU A 29 -9.84 -9.12 7.60
CA LEU A 29 -10.06 -7.75 7.14
C LEU A 29 -11.20 -7.05 7.90
N GLY A 30 -12.17 -7.81 8.44
CA GLY A 30 -13.19 -7.26 9.32
C GLY A 30 -12.62 -6.69 10.63
N LEU A 31 -11.61 -7.34 11.21
CA LEU A 31 -10.90 -6.79 12.39
C LEU A 31 -10.10 -5.54 12.02
N VAL A 32 -9.46 -5.52 10.85
CA VAL A 32 -8.75 -4.32 10.36
C VAL A 32 -9.73 -3.14 10.24
N VAL A 33 -10.88 -3.35 9.60
CA VAL A 33 -11.92 -2.32 9.48
C VAL A 33 -12.36 -1.80 10.85
N GLN A 34 -12.66 -2.69 11.80
CA GLN A 34 -13.09 -2.29 13.15
C GLN A 34 -12.01 -1.49 13.90
N GLN A 35 -10.74 -1.90 13.79
CA GLN A 35 -9.63 -1.20 14.42
C GLN A 35 -9.40 0.18 13.80
N GLN A 36 -9.43 0.27 12.46
CA GLN A 36 -9.20 1.51 11.74
C GLN A 36 -10.34 2.51 11.96
N ILE A 37 -11.60 2.08 11.93
CA ILE A 37 -12.73 2.95 12.27
C ILE A 37 -12.58 3.48 13.70
N ARG A 38 -12.23 2.62 14.67
CA ARG A 38 -12.03 3.07 16.05
C ARG A 38 -10.92 4.13 16.17
N ILE A 39 -9.79 3.93 15.50
CA ILE A 39 -8.66 4.86 15.52
C ILE A 39 -9.08 6.20 14.88
N LEU A 40 -9.65 6.15 13.68
CA LEU A 40 -10.04 7.35 12.93
C LEU A 40 -11.19 8.11 13.61
N SER A 41 -12.15 7.42 14.25
CA SER A 41 -13.16 8.08 15.08
C SER A 41 -12.57 8.77 16.31
N ALA A 42 -11.47 8.24 16.89
CA ALA A 42 -10.75 8.91 17.97
C ALA A 42 -9.98 10.15 17.48
N GLU A 43 -9.72 10.24 16.17
CA GLU A 43 -9.16 11.40 15.46
C GLU A 43 -10.26 12.33 14.91
N GLU A 44 -11.50 12.20 15.39
CA GLU A 44 -12.65 13.06 15.04
C GLU A 44 -13.19 12.94 13.60
N PHE A 45 -12.79 11.89 12.86
CA PHE A 45 -13.45 11.56 11.60
C PHE A 45 -14.87 11.01 11.84
N THR A 46 -15.83 11.45 11.02
CA THR A 46 -17.25 11.13 11.21
C THR A 46 -17.92 10.46 10.01
N ASP A 47 -17.40 10.69 8.80
CA ASP A 47 -17.86 10.00 7.58
C ASP A 47 -16.84 8.96 7.14
N PHE A 48 -17.32 7.76 6.83
CA PHE A 48 -16.50 6.59 6.51
C PHE A 48 -17.03 5.87 5.26
N ASP A 49 -16.14 5.61 4.33
CA ASP A 49 -16.39 4.80 3.15
C ASP A 49 -15.41 3.61 3.14
N VAL A 50 -15.96 2.40 3.16
CA VAL A 50 -15.19 1.16 3.22
C VAL A 50 -15.48 0.34 1.98
N ARG A 51 -14.44 0.04 1.20
CA ARG A 51 -14.52 -0.70 -0.06
C ARG A 51 -13.50 -1.82 -0.03
N TRP A 52 -13.91 -3.06 -0.27
CA TRP A 52 -12.96 -4.17 -0.39
C TRP A 52 -13.34 -5.15 -1.48
N ASN A 53 -12.35 -5.87 -1.97
CA ASN A 53 -12.50 -7.02 -2.85
C ASN A 53 -11.60 -8.17 -2.35
N ARG A 54 -11.32 -9.17 -3.19
CA ARG A 54 -10.51 -10.34 -2.80
C ARG A 54 -9.03 -10.02 -2.54
N SER A 55 -8.53 -8.91 -3.06
CA SER A 55 -7.11 -8.56 -3.06
C SER A 55 -6.77 -7.31 -2.24
N SER A 56 -7.75 -6.43 -1.98
CA SER A 56 -7.49 -5.18 -1.26
C SER A 56 -8.68 -4.71 -0.44
N LEU A 57 -8.37 -3.96 0.61
CA LEU A 57 -9.29 -3.22 1.46
C LEU A 57 -8.91 -1.73 1.40
N SER A 58 -9.88 -0.86 1.19
CA SER A 58 -9.72 0.59 1.19
C SER A 58 -10.68 1.19 2.21
N ILE A 59 -10.15 2.02 3.08
CA ILE A 59 -10.91 2.76 4.10
C ILE A 59 -10.62 4.23 3.89
N GLU A 60 -11.66 4.99 3.56
CA GLU A 60 -11.61 6.45 3.45
C GLU A 60 -12.43 7.06 4.59
N ALA A 61 -11.84 8.01 5.29
CA ALA A 61 -12.46 8.74 6.38
C ALA A 61 -12.41 10.25 6.08
N ARG A 62 -13.51 10.95 6.35
CA ARG A 62 -13.66 12.39 6.10
C ARG A 62 -14.09 13.14 7.37
N SER A 63 -13.48 14.31 7.54
CA SER A 63 -13.91 15.37 8.45
C SER A 63 -14.16 16.64 7.63
N ASP A 64 -14.54 17.74 8.29
CA ASP A 64 -14.79 19.02 7.62
C ASP A 64 -13.55 19.58 6.91
N THR A 65 -12.35 19.21 7.35
CA THR A 65 -11.08 19.77 6.86
C THR A 65 -10.15 18.74 6.24
N MET A 66 -10.31 17.46 6.57
CA MET A 66 -9.34 16.43 6.27
C MET A 66 -9.98 15.19 5.64
N ILE A 67 -9.27 14.57 4.71
CA ILE A 67 -9.61 13.27 4.14
C ILE A 67 -8.41 12.34 4.32
N VAL A 68 -8.64 11.18 4.94
CA VAL A 68 -7.63 10.12 5.06
C VAL A 68 -8.12 8.90 4.31
N ARG A 69 -7.27 8.33 3.46
CA ARG A 69 -7.51 7.06 2.81
C ARG A 69 -6.37 6.09 3.08
N ARG A 70 -6.70 4.92 3.62
CA ARG A 70 -5.78 3.81 3.88
C ARG A 70 -6.14 2.63 2.99
N ASP A 71 -5.20 2.16 2.20
CA ASP A 71 -5.32 0.97 1.36
C ASP A 71 -4.47 -0.16 1.97
N PHE A 72 -5.09 -1.33 2.17
CA PHE A 72 -4.51 -2.52 2.78
C PHE A 72 -4.53 -3.69 1.79
N ASP A 73 -3.53 -4.57 1.87
CA ASP A 73 -3.50 -5.82 1.12
C ASP A 73 -4.52 -6.85 1.68
N ALA A 74 -4.66 -8.00 0.99
CA ALA A 74 -5.55 -9.08 1.39
C ALA A 74 -5.22 -9.71 2.77
N THR A 75 -4.08 -9.35 3.34
CA THR A 75 -3.52 -9.87 4.59
C THR A 75 -3.74 -8.88 5.74
N GLY A 76 -4.23 -7.68 5.41
CA GLY A 76 -4.48 -6.60 6.35
C GLY A 76 -3.28 -5.69 6.59
N THR A 77 -2.21 -5.84 5.80
CA THR A 77 -1.04 -4.97 5.87
C THR A 77 -1.33 -3.66 5.15
N LEU A 78 -1.02 -2.53 5.79
CA LEU A 78 -1.16 -1.20 5.18
C LEU A 78 -0.15 -1.05 4.05
N GLU A 79 -0.60 -0.76 2.83
CA GLU A 79 0.27 -0.55 1.67
C GLU A 79 0.41 0.93 1.32
N CYS A 80 -0.67 1.70 1.48
CA CYS A 80 -0.71 3.11 1.11
C CYS A 80 -1.58 3.91 2.08
N GLU A 81 -1.12 5.09 2.47
CA GLU A 81 -1.92 6.11 3.13
C GLU A 81 -1.91 7.39 2.28
N ARG A 82 -3.07 8.00 2.10
CA ARG A 82 -3.21 9.34 1.53
C ARG A 82 -3.91 10.22 2.54
N ILE A 83 -3.32 11.37 2.85
CA ILE A 83 -3.90 12.38 3.71
C ILE A 83 -4.05 13.65 2.88
N VAL A 84 -5.23 14.25 2.93
CA VAL A 84 -5.54 15.50 2.26
C VAL A 84 -6.03 16.47 3.31
N ASP A 85 -5.40 17.64 3.39
CA ASP A 85 -5.81 18.75 4.24
C ASP A 85 -5.82 20.03 3.40
N GLY A 86 -7.02 20.55 3.13
CA GLY A 86 -7.21 21.65 2.19
C GLY A 86 -6.67 21.33 0.78
N THR A 87 -5.70 22.12 0.32
CA THR A 87 -5.10 22.00 -1.02
C THR A 87 -3.83 21.15 -1.04
N VAL A 88 -3.40 20.58 0.08
CA VAL A 88 -2.17 19.80 0.18
C VAL A 88 -2.49 18.35 0.49
N GLY A 89 -1.91 17.45 -0.30
CA GLY A 89 -1.97 16.02 -0.11
C GLY A 89 -0.61 15.43 0.23
N ILE A 90 -0.60 14.41 1.09
CA ILE A 90 0.54 13.56 1.38
C ILE A 90 0.16 12.13 1.01
N LYS A 91 1.03 11.44 0.29
CA LYS A 91 0.92 10.02 0.00
C LYS A 91 2.12 9.28 0.56
N ARG A 92 1.87 8.27 1.39
CA ARG A 92 2.87 7.35 1.93
C ARG A 92 2.65 5.96 1.37
N ILE A 93 3.74 5.32 0.95
CA ILE A 93 3.78 3.89 0.60
C ILE A 93 4.61 3.19 1.66
N PHE A 94 4.10 2.06 2.14
CA PHE A 94 4.72 1.28 3.22
C PHE A 94 5.39 0.02 2.66
N ASP A 95 6.41 -0.45 3.37
CA ASP A 95 6.96 -1.77 3.17
C ASP A 95 5.92 -2.83 3.55
N CYS A 96 6.27 -4.08 3.26
CA CYS A 96 5.44 -5.24 3.45
C CYS A 96 5.18 -5.59 4.94
N ASP A 97 5.78 -4.83 5.88
CA ASP A 97 5.49 -4.83 7.32
C ASP A 97 4.26 -3.98 7.69
N GLY A 98 3.87 -3.03 6.83
CA GLY A 98 2.77 -2.10 7.05
C GLY A 98 3.06 -0.95 8.01
N PHE A 99 4.32 -0.76 8.40
CA PHE A 99 4.76 0.26 9.35
C PHE A 99 5.85 1.16 8.80
N THR A 100 6.81 0.61 8.05
CA THR A 100 7.98 1.34 7.56
C THR A 100 7.64 2.05 6.25
N PRO A 101 7.63 3.40 6.19
CA PRO A 101 7.43 4.11 4.93
C PRO A 101 8.64 3.90 4.01
N ILE A 102 8.40 3.47 2.78
CA ILE A 102 9.43 3.35 1.73
C ILE A 102 9.42 4.53 0.77
N SER A 103 8.32 5.29 0.74
CA SER A 103 8.16 6.49 -0.06
C SER A 103 7.14 7.42 0.57
N GLU A 104 7.44 8.71 0.55
CA GLU A 104 6.52 9.79 0.90
C GLU A 104 6.58 10.87 -0.18
N GLU A 105 5.42 11.32 -0.64
CA GLU A 105 5.28 12.35 -1.67
C GLU A 105 4.22 13.37 -1.24
N MET A 106 4.55 14.66 -1.36
CA MET A 106 3.61 15.76 -1.22
C MET A 106 3.10 16.16 -2.60
N PHE A 107 1.79 16.40 -2.72
CA PHE A 107 1.15 16.82 -3.95
C PHE A 107 0.14 17.93 -3.69
N ASP A 108 0.03 18.86 -4.62
CA ASP A 108 -1.03 19.85 -4.60
C ASP A 108 -2.32 19.24 -5.15
N ILE A 109 -3.42 19.54 -4.48
CA ILE A 109 -4.77 19.23 -4.96
C ILE A 109 -5.27 20.49 -5.63
N TYR A 110 -4.88 20.66 -6.89
CA TYR A 110 -5.57 21.60 -7.75
C TYR A 110 -7.02 21.11 -7.85
N GLU A 111 -7.98 21.98 -7.52
CA GLU A 111 -9.41 21.73 -7.63
C GLU A 111 -9.76 21.31 -9.07
N ASP A 112 -9.71 20.01 -9.33
CA ASP A 112 -10.26 19.39 -10.54
C ASP A 112 -11.23 18.27 -10.10
N ARG A 113 -12.19 18.67 -9.26
CA ARG A 113 -13.40 17.90 -8.94
C ARG A 113 -14.61 18.58 -9.53
#